data_AF-A0A1V6HRE1-F1
#
_entry.id   AF-A0A1V6HRE1-F1
#
_cell.length_a   1.000
_cell.length_b   1.000
_cell.length_c   1.000
_cell.angle_alpha   90.00
_cell.angle_beta   90.00
_cell.angle_gamma   90.00
#
_symmetry.space_group_name_H-M   'P 1'
#
loop_
_entity.id
_entity.type
_entity.pdbx_description
1 polymer ?
#
loop_
_entity_poly.entity_id
_entity_poly.type
_entity_poly.pdbx_seq_one_letter_code
_entity_poly.pdbx_strand_id
1 'polypeptide(L)'
;MPVTTAQRAFGGRDRMAQILFTTGDATLAESQEMEVTVKELLANRHLFDPADPRALFITNNVEIYQRFASLLASIRTFIWLVGIGTLVAGVVGVSNIMMIAVKERTREIGIRKAVGATPFSVVRLILEETVLITAVAGYVGLVLGVFTLEGLSRVLPEAEYFRNPQVDLRGAIAATVLLIVAGAIAGFFPARRAAAIRPVEALRYE
;
A
#
# COMPACT_ATOMS: atom_id res chain seq x y z
N MET A 1 5.80 1.64 -45.80
CA MET A 1 5.41 2.17 -47.12
C MET A 1 5.57 3.69 -47.09
N PRO A 2 6.09 4.34 -48.14
CA PRO A 2 6.13 5.81 -48.21
C PRO A 2 4.72 6.40 -48.06
N VAL A 3 4.58 7.49 -47.32
CA VAL A 3 3.28 8.12 -46.99
C VAL A 3 2.50 8.49 -48.25
N THR A 4 3.20 9.00 -49.26
CA THR A 4 2.62 9.40 -50.56
C THR A 4 2.08 8.20 -51.35
N THR A 5 2.69 7.02 -51.22
CA THR A 5 2.22 5.79 -51.87
C THR A 5 0.97 5.24 -51.16
N ALA A 6 0.94 5.28 -49.83
CA ALA A 6 -0.21 4.85 -49.03
C ALA A 6 -1.44 5.76 -49.25
N GLN A 7 -1.24 7.08 -49.32
CA GLN A 7 -2.32 8.04 -49.61
C GLN A 7 -2.98 7.80 -50.97
N ARG A 8 -2.18 7.55 -52.02
CA ARG A 8 -2.70 7.25 -53.37
C ARG A 8 -3.43 5.91 -53.44
N ALA A 9 -2.95 4.89 -52.74
CA ALA A 9 -3.53 3.54 -52.78
C ALA A 9 -4.87 3.42 -52.01
N PHE A 10 -5.03 4.16 -50.90
CA PHE A 10 -6.22 4.09 -50.04
C PHE A 10 -7.20 5.25 -50.24
N GLY A 11 -7.12 5.98 -51.36
CA GLY A 11 -8.09 7.05 -51.70
C GLY A 11 -7.97 8.32 -50.84
N GLY A 12 -6.89 8.46 -50.08
CA GLY A 12 -6.58 9.69 -49.35
C GLY A 12 -6.10 10.77 -50.31
N ARG A 13 -6.98 11.72 -50.65
CA ARG A 13 -6.53 13.04 -51.16
C ARG A 13 -5.59 13.68 -50.12
N ASP A 14 -4.89 14.77 -50.47
CA ASP A 14 -3.93 15.55 -49.64
C ASP A 14 -4.47 16.09 -48.29
N ARG A 15 -5.12 15.25 -47.49
CA ARG A 15 -5.71 15.52 -46.19
C ARG A 15 -5.11 14.52 -45.21
N MET A 16 -4.35 15.02 -44.24
CA MET A 16 -3.91 14.22 -43.10
C MET A 16 -5.00 14.27 -42.04
N ALA A 17 -5.50 13.09 -41.65
CA ALA A 17 -6.55 12.96 -40.63
C ALA A 17 -5.99 12.97 -39.20
N GLN A 18 -4.74 12.55 -39.02
CA GLN A 18 -4.09 12.46 -37.70
C GLN A 18 -2.57 12.57 -37.85
N ILE A 19 -1.94 13.26 -36.91
CA ILE A 19 -0.49 13.29 -36.77
C ILE A 19 -0.17 12.76 -35.37
N LEU A 20 0.69 11.75 -35.28
CA LEU A 20 1.14 11.18 -34.02
C LEU A 20 2.58 11.64 -33.77
N PHE A 21 2.82 12.21 -32.61
CA PHE A 21 4.15 12.57 -32.14
C PHE A 21 4.49 11.73 -30.93
N THR A 22 5.73 11.23 -30.88
CA THR A 22 6.28 10.66 -29.65
C THR A 22 7.14 11.73 -29.00
N THR A 23 6.84 12.06 -27.74
CA THR A 23 7.54 13.08 -26.98
C THR A 23 8.77 12.52 -26.26
N GLY A 24 9.07 11.23 -26.40
CA GLY A 24 10.19 10.58 -25.69
C GLY A 24 10.03 10.69 -24.17
N ASP A 25 11.10 11.11 -23.50
CA ASP A 25 11.15 11.29 -22.03
C ASP A 25 10.69 12.69 -21.56
N ALA A 26 9.99 13.45 -22.41
CA ALA A 26 9.55 14.79 -22.06
C ALA A 26 8.66 14.80 -20.81
N THR A 27 8.94 15.75 -19.92
CA THR A 27 8.13 16.04 -18.75
C THR A 27 6.74 16.56 -19.14
N LEU A 28 5.79 16.56 -18.20
CA LEU A 28 4.44 17.09 -18.44
C LEU A 28 4.48 18.54 -18.96
N ALA A 29 5.34 19.37 -18.39
CA ALA A 29 5.48 20.78 -18.77
C ALA A 29 5.99 20.93 -20.20
N GLU A 30 7.03 20.17 -20.57
CA GLU A 30 7.58 20.16 -21.93
C GLU A 30 6.57 19.61 -22.94
N SER A 31 5.78 18.60 -22.56
CA SER A 31 4.70 18.05 -23.40
C SER A 31 3.61 19.09 -23.67
N GLN A 32 3.22 19.85 -22.65
CA GLN A 32 2.23 20.92 -22.79
C GLN A 32 2.76 22.10 -23.60
N GLU A 33 4.04 22.46 -23.43
CA GLU A 33 4.68 23.51 -24.23
C GLU A 33 4.80 23.09 -25.71
N MET A 34 5.16 21.83 -25.97
CA MET A 34 5.15 21.27 -27.32
C MET A 34 3.76 21.28 -27.94
N GLU A 35 2.72 20.96 -27.16
CA GLU A 35 1.34 21.04 -27.61
C GLU A 35 0.94 22.47 -28.04
N VAL A 36 1.28 23.47 -27.24
CA VAL A 36 1.04 24.88 -27.57
C VAL A 36 1.80 25.27 -28.84
N THR A 37 3.09 24.94 -28.91
CA THR A 37 3.95 25.26 -30.06
C THR A 37 3.44 24.64 -31.36
N VAL A 38 3.04 23.36 -31.31
CA VAL A 38 2.48 22.65 -32.48
C VAL A 38 1.15 23.26 -32.90
N LYS A 39 0.30 23.61 -31.93
CA LYS A 39 -1.00 24.26 -32.20
C LYS A 39 -0.81 25.60 -32.89
N GLU A 40 0.11 26.44 -32.41
CA GLU A 40 0.42 27.75 -33.01
C GLU A 40 1.01 27.61 -34.41
N LEU A 41 1.94 26.68 -34.63
CA LEU A 41 2.53 26.44 -35.94
C LEU A 41 1.48 26.01 -36.97
N LEU A 42 0.57 25.12 -36.57
CA LEU A 42 -0.52 24.65 -37.43
C LEU A 42 -1.58 25.73 -37.65
N ALA A 43 -1.92 26.52 -36.62
CA ALA A 43 -2.83 27.65 -36.74
C ALA A 43 -2.33 28.69 -37.74
N ASN A 44 -1.05 29.04 -37.65
CA ASN A 44 -0.41 29.98 -38.58
C ASN A 44 -0.35 29.44 -40.01
N ARG A 45 -0.10 28.14 -40.19
CA ARG A 45 -0.01 27.51 -41.52
C ARG A 45 -1.38 27.30 -42.17
N HIS A 46 -2.39 26.95 -41.39
CA HIS A 46 -3.73 26.58 -41.88
C HIS A 46 -4.79 27.66 -41.64
N LEU A 47 -4.38 28.83 -41.14
CA LEU A 47 -5.22 30.03 -40.98
C LEU A 47 -6.48 29.79 -40.16
N PHE A 48 -6.35 29.09 -39.03
CA PHE A 48 -7.41 28.93 -38.05
C PHE A 48 -7.05 29.63 -36.74
N ASP A 49 -8.06 29.99 -35.95
CA ASP A 49 -7.84 30.61 -34.64
C ASP A 49 -7.28 29.56 -33.65
N PRO A 50 -6.09 29.78 -33.04
CA PRO A 50 -5.55 28.88 -32.03
C PRO A 50 -6.49 28.63 -30.84
N ALA A 51 -7.42 29.54 -30.55
CA ALA A 51 -8.40 29.40 -29.48
C ALA A 51 -9.62 28.55 -29.88
N ASP A 52 -9.82 28.24 -31.17
CA ASP A 52 -10.97 27.44 -31.61
C ASP A 52 -10.79 25.95 -31.25
N PRO A 53 -11.60 25.40 -30.32
CA PRO A 53 -11.50 24.01 -29.89
C PRO A 53 -11.99 23.00 -30.96
N ARG A 54 -12.65 23.45 -32.04
CA ARG A 54 -13.13 22.58 -33.12
C ARG A 54 -12.14 22.45 -34.27
N ALA A 55 -11.16 23.34 -34.34
CA ALA A 55 -10.19 23.39 -35.43
C ALA A 55 -9.12 22.29 -35.35
N LEU A 56 -8.67 21.95 -34.13
CA LEU A 56 -7.66 20.93 -33.90
C LEU A 56 -7.94 20.18 -32.59
N PHE A 57 -8.07 18.85 -32.69
CA PHE A 57 -8.15 17.96 -31.53
C PHE A 57 -6.76 17.44 -31.21
N ILE A 58 -6.21 17.84 -30.06
CA ILE A 58 -4.95 17.33 -29.53
C ILE A 58 -5.26 16.43 -28.33
N THR A 59 -4.68 15.23 -28.34
CA THR A 59 -4.76 14.30 -27.21
C THR A 59 -3.37 14.14 -26.60
N ASN A 60 -3.14 14.77 -25.46
CA ASN A 60 -1.89 14.66 -24.73
C ASN A 60 -1.91 13.44 -23.81
N ASN A 61 -1.37 12.33 -24.30
CA ASN A 61 -1.32 11.10 -23.51
C ASN A 61 -0.48 11.27 -22.24
N VAL A 62 0.59 12.09 -22.26
CA VAL A 62 1.44 12.35 -21.08
C VAL A 62 0.63 12.97 -19.93
N GLU A 63 -0.24 13.93 -20.25
CA GLU A 63 -1.13 14.54 -19.26
C GLU A 63 -2.14 13.55 -18.69
N ILE A 64 -2.76 12.74 -19.55
CA ILE A 64 -3.70 11.71 -19.13
C ILE A 64 -3.00 10.71 -18.19
N TYR A 65 -1.82 10.22 -18.56
CA TYR A 65 -1.02 9.32 -17.72
C TYR A 65 -0.66 9.95 -16.38
N GLN A 66 -0.24 11.22 -16.34
CA GLN A 66 0.12 11.90 -15.09
C GLN A 66 -1.10 12.07 -14.17
N ARG A 67 -2.29 12.38 -14.72
CA ARG A 67 -3.54 12.45 -13.96
C ARG A 67 -3.92 11.08 -13.38
N PHE A 68 -3.81 10.01 -14.16
CA PHE A 68 -4.03 8.66 -13.63
C PHE A 68 -3.01 8.28 -12.56
N ALA A 69 -1.73 8.60 -12.76
CA ALA A 69 -0.67 8.33 -11.80
C ALA A 69 -0.90 9.06 -10.47
N SER A 70 -1.33 10.32 -10.50
CA SER A 70 -1.62 11.09 -9.29
C SER A 70 -2.84 10.56 -8.53
N LEU A 71 -3.88 10.12 -9.23
CA LEU A 71 -5.04 9.44 -8.61
C LEU A 71 -4.65 8.12 -7.95
N LEU A 72 -3.81 7.30 -8.60
CA LEU A 72 -3.31 6.06 -7.99
C LEU A 72 -2.40 6.35 -6.78
N ALA A 73 -1.61 7.42 -6.84
CA ALA A 73 -0.76 7.84 -5.72
C ALA A 73 -1.58 8.30 -4.51
N SER A 74 -2.68 9.04 -4.72
CA SER A 74 -3.55 9.48 -3.63
C SER A 74 -4.28 8.29 -2.98
N ILE A 75 -4.81 7.35 -3.78
CA ILE A 75 -5.41 6.10 -3.28
C ILE A 75 -4.39 5.30 -2.48
N ARG A 76 -3.16 5.14 -3.00
CA ARG A 76 -2.08 4.44 -2.29
C ARG A 76 -1.78 5.09 -0.94
N THR A 77 -1.69 6.41 -0.90
CA THR A 77 -1.42 7.16 0.34
C THR A 77 -2.53 6.97 1.36
N PHE A 78 -3.79 7.00 0.91
CA PHE A 78 -4.95 6.75 1.76
C PHE A 78 -4.93 5.33 2.35
N ILE A 79 -4.62 4.31 1.53
CA ILE A 79 -4.48 2.91 1.99
C ILE A 79 -3.38 2.79 3.05
N TRP A 80 -2.24 3.44 2.87
CA TRP A 80 -1.17 3.45 3.87
C TRP A 80 -1.61 4.06 5.20
N LEU A 81 -2.33 5.18 5.15
CA LEU A 81 -2.86 5.85 6.34
C LEU A 81 -3.81 4.93 7.11
N VAL A 82 -4.78 4.33 6.42
CA VAL A 82 -5.76 3.42 7.06
C VAL A 82 -5.06 2.14 7.56
N GLY A 83 -4.11 1.60 6.81
CA GLY A 83 -3.34 0.42 7.19
C GLY A 83 -2.51 0.63 8.45
N ILE A 84 -1.78 1.74 8.53
CA ILE A 84 -1.01 2.10 9.74
C ILE A 84 -1.95 2.35 10.92
N GLY A 85 -3.06 3.08 10.72
CA GLY A 85 -4.04 3.33 11.78
C GLY A 85 -4.63 2.03 12.35
N THR A 86 -4.98 1.09 11.48
CA THR A 86 -5.50 -0.23 11.86
C THR A 86 -4.44 -1.05 12.59
N LEU A 87 -3.19 -1.02 12.13
CA LEU A 87 -2.08 -1.71 12.79
C LEU A 87 -1.86 -1.18 14.21
N VAL A 88 -1.84 0.15 14.38
CA VAL A 88 -1.68 0.80 15.69
C VAL A 88 -2.84 0.43 16.63
N ALA A 89 -4.08 0.49 16.14
CA ALA A 89 -5.25 0.07 16.92
C ALA A 89 -5.14 -1.40 17.37
N GLY A 90 -4.66 -2.29 16.48
CA GLY A 90 -4.39 -3.69 16.80
C GLY A 90 -3.32 -3.86 17.87
N VAL A 91 -2.19 -3.14 17.76
CA VAL A 91 -1.09 -3.16 18.75
C VAL A 91 -1.59 -2.73 20.13
N VAL A 92 -2.40 -1.66 20.20
CA VAL A 92 -3.00 -1.19 21.46
C VAL A 92 -3.94 -2.24 22.04
N GLY A 93 -4.78 -2.86 21.21
CA GLY A 93 -5.71 -3.92 21.62
C GLY A 93 -4.97 -5.13 22.21
N VAL A 94 -3.96 -5.64 21.50
CA VAL A 94 -3.13 -6.76 21.96
C VAL A 94 -2.40 -6.40 23.26
N SER A 95 -1.83 -5.20 23.36
CA SER A 95 -1.15 -4.74 24.57
C SER A 95 -2.09 -4.71 25.77
N ASN A 96 -3.33 -4.25 25.60
CA ASN A 96 -4.33 -4.22 26.67
C ASN A 96 -4.75 -5.61 27.14
N ILE A 97 -4.99 -6.55 26.21
CA ILE A 97 -5.32 -7.93 26.55
C ILE A 97 -4.14 -8.59 27.28
N MET A 98 -2.91 -8.40 26.77
CA MET A 98 -1.72 -8.96 27.40
C MET A 98 -1.48 -8.37 28.80
N MET A 99 -1.79 -7.09 29.00
CA MET A 99 -1.80 -6.43 30.30
C MET A 99 -2.77 -7.09 31.30
N ILE A 100 -3.94 -7.55 30.84
CA ILE A 100 -4.91 -8.29 31.67
C ILE A 100 -4.39 -9.70 31.95
N ALA A 101 -3.93 -10.43 30.92
CA ALA A 101 -3.40 -11.78 31.06
C ALA A 101 -2.20 -11.86 32.04
N VAL A 102 -1.30 -10.86 32.01
CA VAL A 102 -0.20 -10.74 32.99
C VAL A 102 -0.72 -10.58 34.42
N LYS A 103 -1.80 -9.82 34.62
CA LYS A 103 -2.38 -9.62 35.95
C LYS A 103 -3.00 -10.91 36.49
N GLU A 104 -3.73 -11.64 35.67
CA GLU A 104 -4.37 -12.91 36.06
C GLU A 104 -3.34 -13.96 36.52
N ARG A 105 -2.20 -14.07 35.85
CA ARG A 105 -1.11 -14.99 36.21
C ARG A 105 0.01 -14.36 37.05
N THR A 106 -0.28 -13.29 37.79
CA THR A 106 0.72 -12.58 38.62
C THR A 106 1.41 -13.51 39.62
N ARG A 107 0.66 -14.42 40.25
CA ARG A 107 1.18 -15.39 41.23
C ARG A 107 2.20 -16.34 40.62
N GLU A 108 1.93 -16.86 39.42
CA GLU A 108 2.85 -17.75 38.69
C GLU A 108 4.17 -17.04 38.35
N ILE A 109 4.09 -15.78 37.89
CA ILE A 109 5.25 -14.94 37.58
C ILE A 109 6.04 -14.62 38.86
N GLY A 110 5.34 -14.40 39.98
CA GLY A 110 5.93 -14.20 41.31
C GLY A 110 6.71 -15.41 41.80
N ILE A 111 6.11 -16.61 41.70
CA ILE A 111 6.75 -17.88 42.07
C ILE A 111 7.99 -18.12 41.22
N ARG A 112 7.92 -17.93 39.89
CA ARG A 112 9.09 -18.08 39.01
C ARG A 112 10.24 -17.16 39.41
N LYS A 113 9.96 -15.89 39.75
CA LYS A 113 10.99 -14.96 40.22
C LYS A 113 11.54 -15.33 41.60
N ALA A 114 10.72 -15.85 42.50
CA ALA A 114 11.16 -16.31 43.83
C ALA A 114 12.12 -17.52 43.72
N VAL A 115 11.94 -18.36 42.71
CA VAL A 115 12.82 -19.50 42.41
C VAL A 115 14.08 -19.10 41.60
N GLY A 116 14.23 -17.80 41.27
CA GLY A 116 15.45 -17.26 40.66
C GLY A 116 15.35 -16.88 39.19
N ALA A 117 14.16 -16.84 38.58
CA ALA A 117 14.01 -16.36 37.22
C ALA A 117 14.43 -14.88 37.11
N THR A 118 15.32 -14.56 36.17
CA THR A 118 15.74 -13.18 35.93
C THR A 118 14.59 -12.35 35.35
N PRO A 119 14.51 -11.02 35.62
CA PRO A 119 13.52 -10.14 35.02
C PRO A 119 13.52 -10.22 33.48
N PHE A 120 14.69 -10.39 32.88
CA PHE A 120 14.85 -10.54 31.43
C PHE A 120 14.20 -11.84 30.91
N SER A 121 14.29 -12.95 31.63
CA SER A 121 13.63 -14.20 31.26
C SER A 121 12.11 -14.05 31.21
N VAL A 122 11.53 -13.28 32.14
CA VAL A 122 10.07 -13.01 32.14
C VAL A 122 9.68 -12.13 30.96
N VAL A 123 10.47 -11.09 30.66
CA VAL A 123 10.22 -10.22 29.50
C VAL A 123 10.26 -11.02 28.21
N ARG A 124 11.29 -11.85 28.03
CA ARG A 124 11.47 -12.67 26.83
C ARG A 124 10.30 -13.63 26.61
N LEU A 125 9.85 -14.31 27.66
CA LEU A 125 8.71 -15.22 27.57
C LEU A 125 7.44 -14.51 27.08
N ILE A 126 7.12 -13.36 27.68
CA ILE A 126 5.92 -12.60 27.32
C ILE A 126 6.02 -12.03 25.90
N LEU A 127 7.22 -11.60 25.49
CA LEU A 127 7.46 -11.15 24.12
C LEU A 127 7.27 -12.30 23.12
N GLU A 128 7.83 -13.48 23.37
CA GLU A 128 7.66 -14.66 22.51
C GLU A 128 6.19 -15.08 22.41
N GLU A 129 5.45 -15.06 23.51
CA GLU A 129 4.00 -15.33 23.53
C GLU A 129 3.22 -14.29 22.71
N THR A 130 3.54 -13.00 22.88
CA THR A 130 2.85 -11.93 22.13
C THR A 130 3.16 -12.00 20.64
N VAL A 131 4.43 -12.26 20.27
CA VAL A 131 4.85 -12.43 18.87
C VAL A 131 4.20 -13.66 18.24
N LEU A 132 4.08 -14.78 18.97
CA LEU A 132 3.37 -15.96 18.47
C LEU A 132 1.88 -15.67 18.22
N ILE A 133 1.19 -15.04 19.17
CA ILE A 133 -0.23 -14.68 19.02
C ILE A 133 -0.43 -13.77 17.82
N THR A 134 0.41 -12.73 17.69
CA THR A 134 0.31 -11.78 16.57
C THR A 134 0.69 -12.39 15.22
N ALA A 135 1.65 -13.30 15.18
CA ALA A 135 2.01 -14.04 13.96
C ALA A 135 0.88 -14.96 13.50
N VAL A 136 0.26 -15.72 14.42
CA VAL A 136 -0.87 -16.60 14.11
C VAL A 136 -2.08 -15.77 13.65
N ALA A 137 -2.43 -14.70 14.36
CA ALA A 137 -3.52 -13.82 13.97
C ALA A 137 -3.25 -13.15 12.61
N GLY A 138 -2.02 -12.72 12.36
CA GLY A 138 -1.60 -12.14 11.07
C GLY A 138 -1.69 -13.14 9.92
N TYR A 139 -1.27 -14.39 10.14
CA TYR A 139 -1.42 -15.45 9.15
C TYR A 139 -2.89 -15.76 8.82
N VAL A 140 -3.73 -15.90 9.86
CA VAL A 140 -5.18 -16.08 9.68
C VAL A 140 -5.79 -14.90 8.93
N GLY A 141 -5.42 -13.67 9.28
CA GLY A 141 -5.88 -12.46 8.59
C GLY A 141 -5.46 -12.41 7.12
N LEU A 142 -4.22 -12.83 6.80
CA LEU A 142 -3.74 -12.93 5.43
C LEU A 142 -4.55 -13.95 4.62
N VAL A 143 -4.77 -15.14 5.19
CA VAL A 143 -5.57 -16.20 4.54
C VAL A 143 -6.99 -15.70 4.28
N LEU A 144 -7.65 -15.11 5.27
CA LEU A 144 -8.98 -14.52 5.11
C LEU A 144 -9.01 -13.41 4.06
N GLY A 145 -7.97 -12.57 4.01
CA GLY A 145 -7.84 -11.52 3.00
C GLY A 145 -7.77 -12.08 1.58
N VAL A 146 -6.95 -13.11 1.36
CA VAL A 146 -6.84 -13.80 0.06
C VAL A 146 -8.17 -14.45 -0.32
N PHE A 147 -8.82 -15.16 0.59
CA PHE A 147 -10.13 -15.75 0.32
C PHE A 147 -11.21 -14.71 -0.01
N THR A 148 -11.21 -13.58 0.69
CA THR A 148 -12.16 -12.48 0.42
C THR A 148 -11.93 -11.90 -0.98
N LEU A 149 -10.66 -11.73 -1.35
CA LEU A 149 -10.27 -11.21 -2.66
C LEU A 149 -10.68 -12.14 -3.80
N GLU A 150 -10.44 -13.44 -3.65
CA GLU A 150 -10.82 -14.43 -4.64
C GLU A 150 -12.35 -14.66 -4.70
N GLY A 151 -13.04 -14.53 -3.58
CA GLY A 151 -14.50 -14.53 -3.54
C GLY A 151 -15.08 -13.36 -4.34
N LEU A 152 -14.51 -12.15 -4.15
CA LEU A 152 -14.97 -10.95 -4.81
C LEU A 152 -14.64 -10.95 -6.31
N SER A 153 -13.50 -11.52 -6.72
CA SER A 153 -13.11 -11.62 -8.14
C SER A 153 -14.05 -12.49 -8.97
N ARG A 154 -14.83 -13.37 -8.33
CA ARG A 154 -15.85 -14.19 -9.03
C ARG A 154 -17.17 -13.45 -9.27
N VAL A 155 -17.41 -12.36 -8.54
CA VAL A 155 -18.67 -11.58 -8.60
C VAL A 155 -18.50 -10.32 -9.44
N LEU A 156 -17.29 -9.74 -9.45
CA LEU A 156 -16.99 -8.56 -10.25
C LEU A 156 -16.63 -8.95 -11.70
N PRO A 157 -17.07 -8.17 -12.71
CA PRO A 157 -16.67 -8.40 -14.10
C PRO A 157 -15.15 -8.29 -14.24
N GLU A 158 -14.55 -9.09 -15.14
CA GLU A 158 -13.10 -9.11 -15.37
C GLU A 158 -12.58 -7.70 -15.71
N ALA A 159 -11.99 -7.03 -14.73
CA ALA A 159 -11.27 -5.80 -14.95
C ALA A 159 -9.82 -6.15 -15.34
N GLU A 160 -9.46 -5.97 -16.61
CA GLU A 160 -8.10 -6.25 -17.12
C GLU A 160 -6.99 -5.57 -16.29
N TYR A 161 -7.28 -4.45 -15.65
CA TYR A 161 -6.35 -3.69 -14.81
C TYR A 161 -6.14 -4.25 -13.40
N PHE A 162 -7.02 -5.12 -12.89
CA PHE A 162 -6.92 -5.72 -11.55
C PHE A 162 -6.61 -7.23 -11.60
N ARG A 163 -6.08 -7.70 -12.73
CA ARG A 163 -5.77 -9.11 -12.93
C ARG A 163 -4.56 -9.50 -12.06
N ASN A 164 -4.74 -10.52 -11.21
CA ASN A 164 -3.72 -11.13 -10.36
C ASN A 164 -3.15 -10.24 -9.23
N PRO A 165 -3.87 -10.05 -8.12
CA PRO A 165 -3.27 -9.65 -6.87
C PRO A 165 -2.36 -10.77 -6.34
N GLN A 166 -1.12 -10.81 -6.83
CA GLN A 166 -0.13 -11.78 -6.37
C GLN A 166 0.58 -11.21 -5.14
N VAL A 167 0.63 -12.00 -4.08
CA VAL A 167 1.49 -11.72 -2.93
C VAL A 167 2.92 -12.00 -3.38
N ASP A 168 3.66 -10.95 -3.73
CA ASP A 168 5.10 -11.07 -3.99
C ASP A 168 5.83 -11.53 -2.72
N LEU A 169 6.86 -12.35 -2.88
CA LEU A 169 7.70 -12.86 -1.79
C LEU A 169 8.29 -11.69 -0.97
N ARG A 170 8.67 -10.59 -1.64
CA ARG A 170 9.15 -9.38 -0.94
C ARG A 170 8.07 -8.76 -0.06
N GLY A 171 6.83 -8.72 -0.53
CA GLY A 171 5.68 -8.23 0.23
C GLY A 171 5.36 -9.13 1.43
N ALA A 172 5.41 -10.45 1.25
CA ALA A 172 5.23 -11.41 2.33
C ALA A 172 6.29 -11.25 3.44
N ILE A 173 7.58 -11.16 3.06
CA ILE A 173 8.68 -10.95 4.01
C ILE A 173 8.50 -9.61 4.76
N ALA A 174 8.19 -8.53 4.05
CA ALA A 174 7.94 -7.22 4.66
C ALA A 174 6.77 -7.27 5.66
N ALA A 175 5.68 -7.94 5.31
CA ALA A 175 4.52 -8.12 6.19
C ALA A 175 4.87 -8.95 7.44
N THR A 176 5.64 -10.04 7.30
CA THR A 176 6.10 -10.84 8.44
C THR A 176 6.98 -10.03 9.38
N VAL A 177 7.94 -9.28 8.85
CA VAL A 177 8.80 -8.41 9.66
C VAL A 177 7.96 -7.35 10.39
N LEU A 178 7.00 -6.73 9.69
CA LEU A 178 6.11 -5.74 10.28
C LEU A 178 5.27 -6.33 11.42
N LEU A 179 4.74 -7.55 11.26
CA LEU A 179 3.99 -8.25 12.30
C LEU A 179 4.86 -8.57 13.53
N ILE A 180 6.10 -9.03 13.33
CA ILE A 180 7.02 -9.31 14.44
C ILE A 180 7.32 -8.02 15.21
N VAL A 181 7.61 -6.92 14.50
CA VAL A 181 7.88 -5.62 15.12
C VAL A 181 6.65 -5.11 15.87
N ALA A 182 5.46 -5.19 15.26
CA ALA A 182 4.20 -4.78 15.89
C ALA A 182 3.89 -5.61 17.15
N GLY A 183 4.07 -6.94 17.09
CA GLY A 183 3.89 -7.84 18.23
C GLY A 183 4.89 -7.57 19.36
N ALA A 184 6.15 -7.30 19.02
CA ALA A 184 7.16 -6.90 19.99
C ALA A 184 6.80 -5.58 20.68
N ILE A 185 6.35 -4.56 19.93
CA ILE A 185 5.89 -3.28 20.49
C ILE A 185 4.69 -3.49 21.41
N ALA A 186 3.69 -4.28 20.99
CA ALA A 186 2.50 -4.59 21.77
C ALA A 186 2.84 -5.28 23.10
N GLY A 187 3.76 -6.24 23.05
CA GLY A 187 4.16 -7.08 24.19
C GLY A 187 5.16 -6.40 25.14
N PHE A 188 5.93 -5.41 24.66
CA PHE A 188 7.02 -4.81 25.45
C PHE A 188 6.53 -4.14 26.74
N PHE A 189 5.47 -3.34 26.66
CA PHE A 189 4.92 -2.63 27.82
C PHE A 189 4.40 -3.59 28.92
N PRO A 190 3.52 -4.57 28.62
CA PRO A 190 3.06 -5.54 29.61
C PRO A 190 4.21 -6.42 30.12
N ALA A 191 5.14 -6.83 29.26
CA ALA A 191 6.29 -7.63 29.65
C ALA A 191 7.18 -6.91 30.67
N ARG A 192 7.47 -5.63 30.43
CA ARG A 192 8.24 -4.79 31.36
C ARG A 192 7.52 -4.65 32.70
N ARG A 193 6.20 -4.48 32.68
CA ARG A 193 5.39 -4.35 33.89
C ARG A 193 5.36 -5.66 34.70
N ALA A 194 5.25 -6.81 34.03
CA ALA A 194 5.32 -8.13 34.65
C ALA A 194 6.66 -8.37 35.35
N ALA A 195 7.76 -7.99 34.70
CA ALA A 195 9.10 -8.14 35.23
C ALA A 195 9.31 -7.32 36.52
N ALA A 196 8.69 -6.13 36.61
CA ALA A 196 8.80 -5.23 37.76
C ALA A 196 8.02 -5.67 39.01
N ILE A 197 7.11 -6.65 38.92
CA ILE A 197 6.32 -7.12 40.07
C ILE A 197 7.24 -7.72 41.15
N ARG A 198 7.11 -7.33 42.41
CA ARG A 198 7.95 -7.90 43.48
C ARG A 198 7.42 -9.29 43.90
N PRO A 199 8.29 -10.30 44.12
CA PRO A 199 7.85 -11.64 44.53
C PRO A 199 7.00 -11.63 45.81
N VAL A 200 7.38 -10.78 46.76
CA VAL A 200 6.66 -10.62 48.04
C VAL A 200 5.23 -10.09 47.83
N GLU A 201 5.02 -9.20 46.86
CA GLU A 201 3.70 -8.68 46.53
C GLU A 201 2.87 -9.73 45.79
N ALA A 202 3.48 -10.47 44.88
CA ALA A 202 2.81 -11.50 44.09
C ALA A 202 2.30 -12.68 44.93
N LEU A 203 2.89 -12.95 46.09
CA LEU A 203 2.46 -13.98 47.05
C LEU A 203 1.47 -13.45 48.11
N ARG A 204 1.28 -12.13 48.19
CA ARG A 204 0.38 -11.48 49.16
C ARG A 204 -1.04 -11.26 48.61
N TYR A 205 -1.20 -11.33 47.28
CA TYR A 205 -2.52 -11.39 46.67
C TYR A 205 -3.09 -12.80 46.88
N GLU A 206 -4.30 -12.88 47.46
CA GLU A 206 -5.04 -14.12 47.77
C GLU A 206 -5.07 -15.14 46.62
#